data_AF-A0A1G7NKB2-F1
#
_entry.id   AF-A0A1G7NKB2-F1
#
_cell.length_a   1.000
_cell.length_b   1.000
_cell.length_c   1.000
_cell.angle_alpha   90.00
_cell.angle_beta   90.00
_cell.angle_gamma   90.00
#
_symmetry.space_group_name_H-M   'P 1'
#
loop_
_entity.id
_entity.type
_entity.pdbx_description
1 polymer ?
#
loop_
_entity_poly.entity_id
_entity_poly.type
_entity_poly.pdbx_seq_one_letter_code
_entity_poly.pdbx_strand_id
1 'polypeptide(L)'
;MASENKTKVFISYSWDNEDHKKWVITLADLIDANGGAAIVDRNNLPFGGHIKSFMLSSIMNSDIVLMILTPNYKRKADAYEGGAGYEYLIINDDLFKIITKNEKYIPIIRQGDLHSSATNFLQGFNCLDLRDGKDYEENLEKLIKQILKPATVPITNPTPKIQLMENKYKDVSLVSPEIINKSLEYFKQLFITDDLPEDKERLSKIVREWETEIARYNTSFVELFSPSVMLKYEDYIEDFKYKKFAKDLWTVGAALKTRDPDLAKYKMHYRDSDAEEIYTTVDGIIKAAQHYAETERERIDYPHLASIADLHMDFLDEDGMFMNRIIGFGIRSEILHRYFPAYFPIMTQPNLWAMYFIYERDNEFITVENRTRTKKMRVSHNWQYPYDRFAYLMNVIASELTSWFGAYGITLNPEYRFGYVNKFLSKITDLHKSDIRLLHEWVDSE
;
A
#
# COMPACT_ATOMS: atom_id res chain seq x y z
N MET A 1 0.27 29.63 29.83
CA MET A 1 1.20 28.73 30.54
C MET A 1 1.72 27.75 29.50
N ALA A 2 3.03 27.70 29.27
CA ALA A 2 3.62 26.75 28.33
C ALA A 2 3.35 25.33 28.83
N SER A 3 2.68 24.49 28.05
CA SER A 3 2.54 23.07 28.36
C SER A 3 3.92 22.44 28.33
N GLU A 4 4.41 21.95 29.47
CA GLU A 4 5.64 21.15 29.53
C GLU A 4 5.51 19.96 28.56
N ASN A 5 6.43 19.89 27.60
CA ASN A 5 6.46 18.84 26.58
C ASN A 5 6.98 17.54 27.21
N LYS A 6 6.08 16.75 27.80
CA LYS A 6 6.41 15.45 28.42
C LYS A 6 6.70 14.40 27.35
N THR A 7 7.70 13.54 27.56
CA THR A 7 7.98 12.40 26.69
C THR A 7 6.81 11.42 26.68
N LYS A 8 6.23 11.19 25.50
CA LYS A 8 5.15 10.23 25.29
C LYS A 8 5.73 8.83 25.13
N VAL A 9 5.30 7.92 26.00
CA VAL A 9 5.81 6.54 26.04
C VAL A 9 4.66 5.58 25.82
N PHE A 10 4.59 4.95 24.65
CA PHE A 10 3.63 3.88 24.39
C PHE A 10 4.15 2.54 24.87
N ILE A 11 3.32 1.77 25.56
CA ILE A 11 3.64 0.41 26.00
C ILE A 11 2.87 -0.59 25.14
N SER A 12 3.55 -1.21 24.18
CA SER A 12 3.04 -2.32 23.36
C SER A 12 3.23 -3.63 24.11
N TYR A 13 2.12 -4.28 24.47
CA TYR A 13 2.12 -5.53 25.23
C TYR A 13 0.97 -6.43 24.78
N SER A 14 1.12 -7.74 25.00
CA SER A 14 0.05 -8.70 24.76
C SER A 14 -0.79 -8.91 26.02
N TRP A 15 -2.10 -9.13 25.85
CA TRP A 15 -2.96 -9.54 26.96
C TRP A 15 -2.69 -10.99 27.34
N ASP A 16 -1.73 -11.18 28.24
CA ASP A 16 -1.27 -12.50 28.69
C ASP A 16 -2.14 -13.03 29.83
N ASN A 17 -2.09 -12.36 30.98
CA ASN A 17 -2.87 -12.64 32.18
C ASN A 17 -3.04 -11.36 33.01
N GLU A 18 -3.86 -11.41 34.05
CA GLU A 18 -4.16 -10.23 34.89
C GLU A 18 -2.92 -9.69 35.64
N ASP A 19 -1.98 -10.55 36.01
CA ASP A 19 -0.75 -10.11 36.68
C ASP A 19 0.18 -9.35 35.71
N HIS A 20 0.26 -9.81 34.46
CA HIS A 20 0.97 -9.11 33.39
C HIS A 20 0.34 -7.74 33.09
N LYS A 21 -1.00 -7.66 33.01
CA LYS A 21 -1.71 -6.39 32.82
C LYS A 21 -1.44 -5.42 33.97
N LYS A 22 -1.55 -5.87 35.22
CA LYS A 22 -1.25 -5.05 36.41
C LYS A 22 0.20 -4.55 36.40
N TRP A 23 1.13 -5.41 36.00
CA TRP A 23 2.54 -5.04 35.86
C TRP A 23 2.74 -3.93 34.83
N VAL A 24 2.11 -4.04 33.65
CA VAL A 24 2.17 -2.99 32.61
C VAL A 24 1.55 -1.69 33.10
N ILE A 25 0.42 -1.76 33.81
CA ILE A 25 -0.24 -0.57 34.38
C ILE A 25 0.68 0.11 35.42
N THR A 26 1.33 -0.68 36.27
CA THR A 26 2.29 -0.18 37.28
C THR A 26 3.49 0.50 36.61
N LEU A 27 4.02 -0.10 35.54
CA LEU A 27 5.08 0.52 34.74
C LEU A 27 4.65 1.87 34.15
N ALA A 28 3.42 1.97 33.65
CA ALA A 28 2.88 3.23 33.16
C ALA A 28 2.69 4.28 34.26
N ASP A 29 2.18 3.88 35.43
CA ASP A 29 2.06 4.79 36.59
C ASP A 29 3.43 5.31 37.03
N LEU A 30 4.45 4.46 37.01
CA LEU A 30 5.83 4.86 37.30
C LEU A 30 6.37 5.86 36.27
N ILE A 31 6.11 5.66 34.98
CA ILE A 31 6.52 6.60 33.93
C ILE A 31 5.84 7.96 34.12
N ASP A 32 4.53 7.96 34.40
CA ASP A 32 3.75 9.19 34.67
C ASP A 32 4.27 9.93 35.91
N ALA A 33 4.55 9.18 36.99
CA ALA A 33 5.08 9.73 38.25
C ALA A 33 6.49 10.34 38.11
N ASN A 34 7.28 9.88 37.14
CA ASN A 34 8.62 10.39 36.86
C ASN A 34 8.65 11.49 35.78
N GLY A 35 7.50 11.98 35.33
CA GLY A 35 7.41 13.13 34.42
C GLY A 35 7.18 12.78 32.94
N GLY A 36 6.98 11.51 32.61
CA GLY A 36 6.55 11.06 31.28
C GLY A 36 5.04 11.20 31.06
N ALA A 37 4.61 10.81 29.86
CA ALA A 37 3.20 10.64 29.49
C ALA A 37 3.00 9.21 28.94
N ALA A 38 2.66 8.27 29.82
CA ALA A 38 2.48 6.88 29.45
C ALA A 38 1.16 6.65 28.69
N ILE A 39 1.26 5.92 27.59
CA ILE A 39 0.12 5.51 26.77
C ILE A 39 0.04 3.99 26.85
N VAL A 40 -1.05 3.50 27.43
CA VAL A 40 -1.39 2.08 27.45
C VAL A 40 -2.88 1.95 27.13
N ASP A 41 -3.32 0.74 26.81
CA ASP A 41 -4.75 0.42 26.79
C ASP A 41 -5.35 0.50 28.20
N ARG A 42 -5.66 1.73 28.62
CA ARG A 42 -6.26 2.13 29.89
C ARG A 42 -7.70 2.56 29.61
N ASN A 43 -8.59 1.64 29.22
CA ASN A 43 -10.05 1.85 29.17
C ASN A 43 -10.54 3.18 28.54
N ASN A 44 -9.77 3.81 27.65
CA ASN A 44 -10.06 5.15 27.09
C ASN A 44 -10.39 5.08 25.59
N LEU A 45 -10.74 3.90 25.08
CA LEU A 45 -11.46 3.80 23.83
C LEU A 45 -12.92 4.22 24.12
N PRO A 46 -13.41 5.34 23.56
CA PRO A 46 -14.83 5.66 23.64
C PRO A 46 -15.64 4.51 23.02
N PHE A 47 -16.89 4.34 23.44
CA PHE A 47 -17.78 3.37 22.77
C PHE A 47 -17.81 3.65 21.26
N GLY A 48 -17.43 2.66 20.44
CA GLY A 48 -17.24 2.80 18.98
C GLY A 48 -15.78 2.99 18.53
N GLY A 49 -14.85 3.17 19.45
CA GLY A 49 -13.41 3.28 19.15
C GLY A 49 -12.82 1.95 18.67
N HIS A 50 -12.01 2.00 17.61
CA HIS A 50 -11.37 0.83 17.03
C HIS A 50 -9.98 0.60 17.66
N ILE A 51 -9.81 -0.51 18.38
CA ILE A 51 -8.59 -0.82 19.14
C ILE A 51 -7.32 -0.81 18.27
N LYS A 52 -7.41 -1.24 17.01
CA LYS A 52 -6.27 -1.24 16.09
C LYS A 52 -5.88 0.18 15.67
N SER A 53 -6.85 1.07 15.50
CA SER A 53 -6.60 2.48 15.16
C SER A 53 -5.96 3.22 16.33
N PHE A 54 -6.35 2.90 17.56
CA PHE A 54 -5.71 3.41 18.78
C PHE A 54 -4.25 2.97 18.90
N MET A 55 -3.96 1.68 18.68
CA MET A 55 -2.59 1.16 18.77
C MET A 55 -1.70 1.72 17.65
N LEU A 56 -2.22 1.83 16.43
CA LEU A 56 -1.54 2.53 15.32
C LEU A 56 -1.20 3.97 15.67
N SER A 57 -2.19 4.72 16.15
CA SER A 57 -2.01 6.11 16.55
C SER A 57 -1.00 6.23 17.70
N SER A 58 -1.00 5.29 18.64
CA SER A 58 -0.10 5.30 19.80
C SER A 58 1.35 4.98 19.42
N ILE A 59 1.58 4.02 18.51
CA ILE A 59 2.93 3.72 17.98
C ILE A 59 3.48 4.90 17.17
N MET A 60 2.61 5.59 16.42
CA MET A 60 3.02 6.78 15.68
C MET A 60 3.29 7.93 16.63
N ASN A 61 2.34 8.36 17.45
CA ASN A 61 2.44 9.62 18.20
C ASN A 61 3.30 9.58 19.47
N SER A 62 4.07 8.50 19.71
CA SER A 62 4.93 8.37 20.88
C SER A 62 6.39 8.57 20.54
N ASP A 63 7.10 9.25 21.45
CA ASP A 63 8.55 9.45 21.37
C ASP A 63 9.31 8.14 21.63
N ILE A 64 8.76 7.30 22.51
CA ILE A 64 9.29 5.99 22.88
C ILE A 64 8.19 4.93 22.78
N VAL A 65 8.55 3.74 22.30
CA VAL A 65 7.71 2.55 22.25
C VAL A 65 8.40 1.42 23.02
N LEU A 66 7.83 1.06 24.16
CA LEU A 66 8.26 -0.10 24.94
C LEU A 66 7.55 -1.35 24.43
N MET A 67 8.31 -2.38 24.09
CA MET A 67 7.78 -3.64 23.58
C MET A 67 7.94 -4.71 24.64
N ILE A 68 6.84 -5.12 25.26
CA ILE A 68 6.85 -6.05 26.38
C ILE A 68 6.82 -7.48 25.85
N LEU A 69 8.00 -8.09 25.81
CA LEU A 69 8.26 -9.40 25.23
C LEU A 69 7.95 -10.51 26.23
N THR A 70 7.04 -11.38 25.81
CA THR A 70 6.67 -12.64 26.48
C THR A 70 6.52 -13.75 25.43
N PRO A 71 6.45 -15.03 25.81
CA PRO A 71 6.18 -16.10 24.85
C PRO A 71 4.84 -15.93 24.10
N ASN A 72 3.86 -15.29 24.76
CA ASN A 72 2.57 -14.97 24.14
C ASN A 72 2.68 -13.83 23.12
N TYR A 73 3.48 -12.80 23.44
CA TYR A 73 3.79 -11.73 22.51
C TYR A 73 4.44 -12.28 21.24
N LYS A 74 5.48 -13.11 21.37
CA LYS A 74 6.15 -13.77 20.24
C LYS A 74 5.18 -14.58 19.40
N ARG A 75 4.35 -15.42 20.03
CA ARG A 75 3.39 -16.26 19.31
C ARG A 75 2.40 -15.44 18.50
N LYS A 76 1.87 -14.35 19.06
CA LYS A 76 0.94 -13.45 18.36
C LYS A 76 1.64 -12.67 17.23
N ALA A 77 2.87 -12.24 17.45
CA ALA A 77 3.73 -11.60 16.46
C ALA A 77 4.01 -12.53 15.27
N ASP A 78 4.44 -13.77 15.53
CA ASP A 78 4.81 -14.75 14.50
C ASP A 78 3.60 -15.34 13.75
N ALA A 79 2.46 -15.54 14.44
CA ALA A 79 1.25 -16.13 13.86
C ALA A 79 0.33 -15.11 13.17
N TYR A 80 0.62 -13.81 13.29
CA TYR A 80 -0.28 -12.72 12.87
C TYR A 80 -1.68 -12.79 13.53
N GLU A 81 -1.77 -13.34 14.74
CA GLU A 81 -3.02 -13.57 15.46
C GLU A 81 -3.26 -12.48 16.53
N GLY A 82 -4.47 -11.92 16.54
CA GLY A 82 -4.98 -11.00 17.57
C GLY A 82 -4.12 -9.76 17.85
N GLY A 83 -4.38 -8.64 17.16
CA GLY A 83 -3.83 -7.30 17.45
C GLY A 83 -2.30 -7.16 17.26
N ALA A 84 -1.55 -7.83 18.13
CA ALA A 84 -0.10 -7.75 18.26
C ALA A 84 0.68 -8.16 16.99
N GLY A 85 0.13 -9.03 16.14
CA GLY A 85 0.77 -9.40 14.86
C GLY A 85 0.83 -8.28 13.83
N TYR A 86 -0.13 -7.36 13.83
CA TYR A 86 -0.17 -6.22 12.91
C TYR A 86 0.67 -5.05 13.46
N GLU A 87 0.63 -4.82 14.77
CA GLU A 87 1.51 -3.87 15.46
C GLU A 87 2.97 -4.27 15.30
N TYR A 88 3.27 -5.57 15.46
CA TYR A 88 4.61 -6.10 15.31
C TYR A 88 5.16 -5.91 13.89
N LEU A 89 4.36 -6.09 12.84
CA LEU A 89 4.78 -5.78 11.47
C LEU A 89 5.18 -4.31 11.31
N ILE A 90 4.41 -3.39 11.89
CA ILE A 90 4.66 -1.95 11.78
C ILE A 90 5.86 -1.52 12.62
N ILE A 91 5.97 -2.07 13.83
CA ILE A 91 7.14 -1.89 14.70
C ILE A 91 8.39 -2.44 14.01
N ASN A 92 8.30 -3.63 13.42
CA ASN A 92 9.41 -4.27 12.69
C ASN A 92 9.80 -3.44 11.46
N ASP A 93 8.84 -2.97 10.67
CA ASP A 93 9.08 -2.12 9.51
C ASP A 93 9.71 -0.77 9.89
N ASP A 94 9.30 -0.13 10.99
CA ASP A 94 9.90 1.13 11.46
C ASP A 94 11.29 0.89 12.08
N LEU A 95 11.41 -0.13 12.92
CA LEU A 95 12.66 -0.54 13.58
C LEU A 95 13.73 -0.98 12.58
N PHE A 96 13.36 -1.66 11.49
CA PHE A 96 14.27 -2.00 10.39
C PHE A 96 14.85 -0.75 9.72
N LYS A 97 14.05 0.31 9.55
CA LYS A 97 14.48 1.57 8.91
C LYS A 97 15.41 2.38 9.80
N ILE A 98 15.19 2.35 11.11
CA ILE A 98 16.00 3.12 12.08
C ILE A 98 17.05 2.29 12.80
N ILE A 99 17.35 1.06 12.33
CA ILE A 99 18.17 0.07 13.04
C ILE A 99 19.54 0.60 13.52
N THR A 100 20.16 1.52 12.77
CA THR A 100 21.46 2.13 13.10
C THR A 100 21.39 3.30 14.09
N LYS A 101 20.19 3.83 14.35
CA LYS A 101 19.92 4.99 15.23
C LYS A 101 18.71 4.77 16.14
N ASN A 102 18.34 3.51 16.41
CA ASN A 102 17.10 3.19 17.11
C ASN A 102 17.16 3.65 18.56
N GLU A 103 16.47 4.75 18.86
CA GLU A 103 16.26 5.26 20.21
C GLU A 103 14.79 5.16 20.65
N LYS A 104 13.88 4.86 19.70
CA LYS A 104 12.43 4.82 19.88
C LYS A 104 11.93 3.47 20.40
N TYR A 105 12.37 2.36 19.80
CA TYR A 105 11.84 1.03 20.11
C TYR A 105 12.72 0.31 21.12
N ILE A 106 12.18 0.04 22.31
CA ILE A 106 12.92 -0.57 23.41
C ILE A 106 12.29 -1.94 23.73
N PRO A 107 12.95 -3.04 23.32
CA PRO A 107 12.49 -4.38 23.67
C PRO A 107 12.76 -4.69 25.15
N ILE A 108 11.72 -5.12 25.86
CA ILE A 108 11.74 -5.44 27.29
C ILE A 108 11.33 -6.90 27.47
N ILE A 109 12.21 -7.73 28.02
CA ILE A 109 11.86 -9.11 28.36
C ILE A 109 11.14 -9.11 29.71
N ARG A 110 9.85 -9.48 29.71
CA ARG A 110 9.06 -9.62 30.95
C ARG A 110 8.89 -11.08 31.40
N GLN A 111 8.84 -12.02 30.45
CA GLN A 111 8.68 -13.45 30.72
C GLN A 111 9.43 -14.27 29.69
N GLY A 112 9.88 -15.48 30.06
CA GLY A 112 10.63 -16.38 29.18
C GLY A 112 12.09 -15.93 29.03
N ASP A 113 12.66 -16.21 27.87
CA ASP A 113 13.99 -15.77 27.46
C ASP A 113 13.94 -15.08 26.07
N LEU A 114 15.08 -14.55 25.62
CA LEU A 114 15.19 -13.84 24.35
C LEU A 114 14.70 -14.69 23.17
N HIS A 115 14.99 -15.99 23.15
CA HIS A 115 14.60 -16.87 22.06
C HIS A 115 13.11 -17.21 22.11
N SER A 116 12.57 -17.45 23.31
CA SER A 116 11.16 -17.80 23.51
C SER A 116 10.20 -16.63 23.36
N SER A 117 10.69 -15.40 23.59
CA SER A 117 9.84 -14.21 23.76
C SER A 117 10.09 -13.12 22.74
N ALA A 118 11.23 -13.15 22.04
CA ALA A 118 11.51 -12.27 20.93
C ALA A 118 11.45 -13.04 19.60
N THR A 119 10.74 -12.48 18.63
CA THR A 119 10.85 -12.81 17.19
C THR A 119 12.30 -12.76 16.70
N ASN A 120 12.64 -13.50 15.64
CA ASN A 120 14.02 -13.59 15.15
C ASN A 120 14.66 -12.22 14.84
N PHE A 121 13.89 -11.24 14.37
CA PHE A 121 14.38 -9.90 14.09
C PHE A 121 14.83 -9.15 15.37
N LEU A 122 14.04 -9.21 16.43
CA LEU A 122 14.33 -8.53 17.70
C LEU A 122 15.50 -9.14 18.48
N GLN A 123 15.90 -10.37 18.17
CA GLN A 123 17.05 -11.02 18.80
C GLN A 123 18.37 -10.32 18.49
N GLY A 124 18.43 -9.51 17.43
CA GLY A 124 19.58 -8.67 17.09
C GLY A 124 19.69 -7.37 17.88
N PHE A 125 18.69 -7.04 18.72
CA PHE A 125 18.65 -5.79 19.49
C PHE A 125 19.01 -6.03 20.96
N ASN A 126 19.65 -5.04 21.59
CA ASN A 126 19.89 -5.07 23.02
C ASN A 126 18.56 -4.96 23.78
N CYS A 127 18.15 -6.05 24.43
CA CYS A 127 16.90 -6.13 25.17
C CYS A 127 17.13 -5.85 26.66
N LEU A 128 16.27 -5.04 27.25
CA LEU A 128 16.27 -4.82 28.68
C LEU A 128 15.54 -5.95 29.40
N ASP A 129 16.15 -6.53 30.43
CA ASP A 129 15.54 -7.59 31.22
C ASP A 129 14.80 -7.00 32.43
N LEU A 130 13.47 -7.12 32.44
CA LEU A 130 12.60 -6.77 33.57
C LEU A 130 11.81 -8.00 34.05
N ARG A 131 12.41 -9.19 33.98
CA ARG A 131 11.90 -10.38 34.67
C ARG A 131 12.14 -10.23 36.18
N ASP A 132 11.35 -10.97 36.97
CA ASP A 132 11.50 -10.98 38.42
C ASP A 132 12.88 -11.54 38.80
N GLY A 133 13.66 -10.79 39.58
CA GLY A 133 15.04 -11.16 39.88
C GLY A 133 15.82 -10.07 40.61
N LYS A 134 17.11 -10.32 40.88
CA LYS A 134 17.98 -9.42 41.64
C LYS A 134 18.27 -8.10 40.90
N ASP A 135 18.21 -8.13 39.57
CA ASP A 135 18.57 -7.00 38.72
C ASP A 135 17.36 -6.13 38.30
N TYR A 136 16.15 -6.48 38.77
CA TYR A 136 14.91 -5.83 38.36
C TYR A 136 14.91 -4.32 38.64
N GLU A 137 15.20 -3.93 39.88
CA GLU A 137 15.20 -2.52 40.31
C GLU A 137 16.26 -1.70 39.57
N GLU A 138 17.46 -2.27 39.41
CA GLU A 138 18.56 -1.59 38.68
C GLU A 138 18.22 -1.38 37.21
N ASN A 139 17.64 -2.39 36.55
CA ASN A 139 17.24 -2.29 35.14
C ASN A 139 16.05 -1.34 34.95
N LEU A 140 15.11 -1.31 35.91
CA LEU A 140 13.98 -0.39 35.90
C LEU A 140 14.47 1.07 36.03
N GLU A 141 15.41 1.34 36.93
CA GLU A 141 16.00 2.68 37.06
C GLU A 141 16.71 3.12 35.76
N LYS A 142 17.48 2.21 35.14
CA LYS A 142 18.12 2.45 33.84
C LYS A 142 17.11 2.79 32.75
N LEU A 143 15.98 2.08 32.69
CA LEU A 143 14.91 2.32 31.73
C LEU A 143 14.32 3.72 31.89
N ILE A 144 13.88 4.06 33.11
CA ILE A 144 13.25 5.35 33.41
C ILE A 144 14.21 6.50 33.05
N LYS A 145 15.49 6.36 33.39
CA LYS A 145 16.52 7.36 33.05
C LYS A 145 16.76 7.47 31.53
N GLN A 146 16.69 6.37 30.79
CA GLN A 146 16.87 6.37 29.34
C GLN A 146 15.72 7.07 28.62
N ILE A 147 14.48 6.78 29.01
CA ILE A 147 13.28 7.28 28.31
C ILE A 147 12.91 8.71 28.70
N LEU A 148 13.33 9.20 29.87
CA LEU A 148 13.00 10.53 30.38
C LEU A 148 14.19 11.52 30.39
N LYS A 149 15.20 11.31 29.53
CA LYS A 149 16.37 12.21 29.44
C LYS A 149 15.93 13.68 29.28
N PRO A 150 16.55 14.65 29.98
CA PRO A 150 16.22 16.06 29.82
C PRO A 150 16.47 16.51 28.37
N ALA A 151 15.44 17.11 27.76
CA ALA A 151 15.42 17.45 26.34
C ALA A 151 16.57 18.40 25.95
N THR A 152 17.57 17.86 25.24
CA THR A 152 18.57 18.68 24.52
C THR A 152 18.45 18.58 23.00
N VAL A 153 17.47 17.85 22.48
CA VAL A 153 17.14 17.87 21.05
C VAL A 153 15.62 17.77 20.90
N PRO A 154 14.95 18.65 20.14
CA PRO A 154 13.54 18.46 19.83
C PRO A 154 13.41 17.17 19.03
N ILE A 155 12.79 16.15 19.61
CA ILE A 155 12.36 14.96 18.88
C ILE A 155 11.22 15.43 17.98
N THR A 156 11.48 15.51 16.68
CA THR A 156 10.48 15.85 15.67
C THR A 156 9.45 14.73 15.62
N ASN A 157 8.17 15.06 15.86
CA ASN A 157 7.03 14.13 15.76
C ASN A 157 7.13 13.27 14.50
N PRO A 158 6.91 11.95 14.57
CA PRO A 158 6.99 11.10 13.40
C PRO A 158 5.83 11.40 12.45
N THR A 159 6.24 11.48 11.19
CA THR A 159 5.45 11.89 10.03
C THR A 159 4.45 10.78 9.65
N PRO A 160 3.16 11.08 9.41
CA PRO A 160 2.12 10.07 9.11
C PRO A 160 2.42 9.17 7.89
N LYS A 161 1.87 7.95 7.89
CA LYS A 161 2.13 6.86 6.91
C LYS A 161 1.99 7.24 5.42
N ILE A 162 1.10 8.18 5.10
CA ILE A 162 0.95 8.74 3.73
C ILE A 162 2.24 9.46 3.32
N GLN A 163 2.79 10.30 4.20
CA GLN A 163 4.09 10.95 4.01
C GLN A 163 5.28 9.98 4.04
N LEU A 164 5.15 8.78 4.61
CA LEU A 164 6.24 7.78 4.59
C LEU A 164 6.30 6.98 3.27
N MET A 165 5.15 6.77 2.61
CA MET A 165 5.09 6.22 1.24
C MET A 165 5.53 7.27 0.22
N GLU A 166 5.18 8.55 0.44
CA GLU A 166 5.87 9.67 -0.21
C GLU A 166 7.37 9.61 0.08
N ASN A 167 7.83 9.27 1.30
CA ASN A 167 9.27 9.26 1.65
C ASN A 167 10.11 8.14 1.00
N LYS A 168 9.59 6.93 0.72
CA LYS A 168 10.36 5.89 -0.01
C LYS A 168 10.73 6.36 -1.43
N TYR A 169 9.83 7.13 -2.04
CA TYR A 169 9.96 7.56 -3.43
C TYR A 169 10.24 9.08 -3.57
N LYS A 170 10.26 9.86 -2.49
CA LYS A 170 10.58 11.30 -2.46
C LYS A 170 11.99 11.58 -2.95
N ASP A 171 12.91 10.72 -2.55
CA ASP A 171 14.32 10.82 -2.93
C ASP A 171 14.64 10.01 -4.21
N VAL A 172 13.68 9.20 -4.70
CA VAL A 172 13.84 8.47 -5.95
C VAL A 172 13.44 9.39 -7.10
N SER A 173 14.46 9.99 -7.70
CA SER A 173 14.33 10.88 -8.86
C SER A 173 13.42 10.24 -9.92
N LEU A 174 12.40 10.98 -10.35
CA LEU A 174 11.61 10.64 -11.53
C LEU A 174 12.50 10.87 -12.75
N VAL A 175 13.22 9.83 -13.18
CA VAL A 175 14.11 9.91 -14.33
C VAL A 175 13.31 9.73 -15.61
N SER A 176 12.50 10.75 -15.95
CA SER A 176 11.68 10.77 -17.16
C SER A 176 12.45 10.41 -18.44
N PRO A 177 13.73 10.83 -18.66
CA PRO A 177 14.43 10.50 -19.90
C PRO A 177 14.62 9.00 -20.14
N GLU A 178 14.90 8.20 -19.11
CA GLU A 178 15.11 6.76 -19.27
C GLU A 178 13.79 6.06 -19.62
N ILE A 179 12.72 6.40 -18.90
CA ILE A 179 11.37 5.91 -19.16
C ILE A 179 10.93 6.28 -20.59
N ILE A 180 11.13 7.52 -21.01
CA ILE A 180 10.78 8.01 -22.35
C ILE A 180 11.57 7.24 -23.40
N ASN A 181 12.91 7.16 -23.27
CA ASN A 181 13.76 6.49 -24.23
C ASN A 181 13.42 5.00 -24.36
N LYS A 182 13.27 4.30 -23.23
CA LYS A 182 12.96 2.88 -23.24
C LYS A 182 11.55 2.59 -23.77
N SER A 183 10.58 3.44 -23.42
CA SER A 183 9.24 3.36 -23.99
C SER A 183 9.25 3.62 -25.50
N LEU A 184 10.07 4.55 -25.99
CA LEU A 184 10.22 4.81 -27.43
C LEU A 184 10.86 3.61 -28.16
N GLU A 185 11.84 2.94 -27.56
CA GLU A 185 12.40 1.69 -28.10
C GLU A 185 11.30 0.63 -28.29
N TYR A 186 10.48 0.41 -27.26
CA TYR A 186 9.35 -0.53 -27.36
C TYR A 186 8.32 -0.08 -28.40
N PHE A 187 7.99 1.21 -28.45
CA PHE A 187 7.07 1.73 -29.46
C PHE A 187 7.56 1.44 -30.87
N LYS A 188 8.83 1.73 -31.16
CA LYS A 188 9.46 1.43 -32.45
C LYS A 188 9.45 -0.07 -32.75
N GLN A 189 9.93 -0.88 -31.82
CA GLN A 189 9.99 -2.33 -31.96
C GLN A 189 8.61 -2.95 -32.24
N LEU A 190 7.57 -2.46 -31.56
CA LEU A 190 6.23 -3.04 -31.65
C LEU A 190 5.47 -2.58 -32.88
N PHE A 191 5.66 -1.34 -33.33
CA PHE A 191 4.74 -0.71 -34.28
C PHE A 191 5.37 -0.18 -35.56
N ILE A 192 6.69 0.02 -35.61
CA ILE A 192 7.36 0.73 -36.71
C ILE A 192 8.14 -0.26 -37.58
N THR A 193 8.04 -0.12 -38.90
CA THR A 193 8.77 -0.91 -39.91
C THR A 193 9.76 -0.08 -40.73
N ASP A 194 9.88 1.22 -40.43
CA ASP A 194 10.67 2.21 -41.17
C ASP A 194 10.15 2.50 -42.59
N ASP A 195 8.88 2.14 -42.88
CA ASP A 195 8.13 2.56 -44.08
C ASP A 195 6.99 3.50 -43.67
N LEU A 196 7.17 4.80 -43.88
CA LEU A 196 6.28 5.83 -43.34
C LEU A 196 4.80 5.68 -43.81
N PRO A 197 4.49 5.48 -45.10
CA PRO A 197 3.12 5.16 -45.54
C PRO A 197 2.52 3.93 -44.86
N GLU A 198 3.27 2.82 -44.79
CA GLU A 198 2.79 1.57 -44.17
C GLU A 198 2.56 1.74 -42.66
N ASP A 199 3.50 2.38 -41.97
CA ASP A 199 3.43 2.69 -40.54
C ASP A 199 2.20 3.56 -40.24
N LYS A 200 1.94 4.59 -41.05
CA LYS A 200 0.77 5.46 -40.85
C LYS A 200 -0.54 4.69 -40.97
N GLU A 201 -0.68 3.83 -41.97
CA GLU A 201 -1.88 3.01 -42.14
C GLU A 201 -2.05 2.02 -40.98
N ARG A 202 -0.97 1.33 -40.61
CA ARG A 202 -0.93 0.37 -39.51
C ARG A 202 -1.28 1.01 -38.17
N LEU A 203 -0.64 2.12 -37.83
CA LEU A 203 -0.91 2.87 -36.59
C LEU A 203 -2.35 3.38 -36.55
N SER A 204 -2.87 3.87 -37.68
CA SER A 204 -4.27 4.33 -37.78
C SER A 204 -5.25 3.20 -37.48
N LYS A 205 -4.97 1.99 -37.96
CA LYS A 205 -5.78 0.80 -37.68
C LYS A 205 -5.69 0.41 -36.19
N ILE A 206 -4.48 0.41 -35.62
CA ILE A 206 -4.24 0.10 -34.20
C ILE A 206 -5.02 1.06 -33.30
N VAL A 207 -4.98 2.37 -33.57
CA VAL A 207 -5.72 3.36 -32.77
C VAL A 207 -7.21 3.08 -32.81
N ARG A 208 -7.81 2.83 -33.99
CA ARG A 208 -9.24 2.51 -34.09
C ARG A 208 -9.62 1.26 -33.29
N GLU A 209 -8.78 0.22 -33.35
CA GLU A 209 -8.99 -1.01 -32.57
C GLU A 209 -8.91 -0.73 -31.07
N TRP A 210 -7.90 0.02 -30.62
CA TRP A 210 -7.72 0.42 -29.24
C TRP A 210 -8.89 1.25 -28.72
N GLU A 211 -9.28 2.30 -29.44
CA GLU A 211 -10.43 3.15 -29.10
C GLU A 211 -11.72 2.34 -29.00
N THR A 212 -11.94 1.40 -29.92
CA THR A 212 -13.11 0.51 -29.88
C THR A 212 -13.12 -0.36 -28.62
N GLU A 213 -11.98 -0.92 -28.24
CA GLU A 213 -11.87 -1.73 -27.01
C GLU A 213 -12.01 -0.88 -25.75
N ILE A 214 -11.45 0.33 -25.75
CA ILE A 214 -11.53 1.28 -24.65
C ILE A 214 -12.98 1.72 -24.42
N ALA A 215 -13.65 2.18 -25.49
CA ALA A 215 -15.06 2.53 -25.46
C ALA A 215 -15.91 1.37 -24.94
N ARG A 216 -15.64 0.14 -25.40
CA ARG A 216 -16.41 -1.04 -24.99
C ARG A 216 -16.34 -1.29 -23.48
N TYR A 217 -15.14 -1.31 -22.89
CA TYR A 217 -15.04 -1.56 -21.45
C TYR A 217 -15.52 -0.38 -20.61
N ASN A 218 -15.40 0.85 -21.13
CA ASN A 218 -15.86 2.06 -20.46
C ASN A 218 -17.39 2.10 -20.40
N THR A 219 -18.06 2.04 -21.56
CA THR A 219 -19.52 2.02 -21.65
C THR A 219 -20.11 0.87 -20.83
N SER A 220 -19.57 -0.34 -20.98
CA SER A 220 -20.03 -1.50 -20.20
C SER A 220 -19.88 -1.26 -18.70
N PHE A 221 -18.79 -0.62 -18.24
CA PHE A 221 -18.62 -0.38 -16.82
C PHE A 221 -19.59 0.67 -16.28
N VAL A 222 -19.76 1.78 -17.01
CA VAL A 222 -20.71 2.85 -16.66
C VAL A 222 -22.13 2.29 -16.54
N GLU A 223 -22.56 1.48 -17.51
CA GLU A 223 -23.87 0.81 -17.48
C GLU A 223 -24.02 -0.11 -16.26
N LEU A 224 -22.96 -0.83 -15.91
CA LEU A 224 -22.99 -1.80 -14.82
C LEU A 224 -22.92 -1.12 -13.44
N PHE A 225 -22.19 -0.03 -13.26
CA PHE A 225 -21.92 0.54 -11.92
C PHE A 225 -22.47 1.96 -11.72
N SER A 226 -23.30 2.49 -12.65
CA SER A 226 -23.82 3.86 -12.52
C SER A 226 -24.50 4.12 -11.16
N PRO A 227 -24.58 5.39 -10.69
CA PRO A 227 -25.24 5.71 -9.42
C PRO A 227 -26.66 5.14 -9.31
N SER A 228 -27.42 5.16 -10.41
CA SER A 228 -28.77 4.60 -10.45
C SER A 228 -28.81 3.07 -10.36
N VAL A 229 -27.75 2.37 -10.78
CA VAL A 229 -27.61 0.93 -10.59
C VAL A 229 -27.13 0.62 -9.18
N MET A 230 -26.15 1.37 -8.66
CA MET A 230 -25.68 1.22 -7.27
C MET A 230 -26.85 1.35 -6.28
N LEU A 231 -27.68 2.39 -6.40
CA LEU A 231 -28.86 2.59 -5.56
C LEU A 231 -29.83 1.40 -5.55
N LYS A 232 -29.96 0.66 -6.66
CA LYS A 232 -30.83 -0.54 -6.69
C LYS A 232 -30.32 -1.68 -5.83
N TYR A 233 -29.05 -1.65 -5.45
CA TYR A 233 -28.38 -2.65 -4.63
C TYR A 233 -28.24 -2.23 -3.16
N GLU A 234 -28.65 -1.01 -2.79
CA GLU A 234 -28.57 -0.51 -1.42
C GLU A 234 -29.26 -1.44 -0.41
N ASP A 235 -30.44 -1.95 -0.75
CA ASP A 235 -31.17 -2.95 0.06
C ASP A 235 -30.76 -4.41 -0.23
N TYR A 236 -29.86 -4.63 -1.19
CA TYR A 236 -29.47 -5.96 -1.71
C TYR A 236 -27.94 -6.14 -1.78
N ILE A 237 -27.24 -5.70 -0.73
CA ILE A 237 -25.78 -5.69 -0.64
C ILE A 237 -25.11 -7.05 -0.83
N GLU A 238 -25.76 -8.15 -0.43
CA GLU A 238 -25.23 -9.51 -0.67
C GLU A 238 -25.24 -9.87 -2.17
N ASP A 239 -26.31 -9.49 -2.86
CA ASP A 239 -26.40 -9.64 -4.31
C ASP A 239 -25.38 -8.75 -5.02
N PHE A 240 -25.13 -7.54 -4.50
CA PHE A 240 -24.05 -6.69 -4.99
C PHE A 240 -22.70 -7.40 -4.88
N LYS A 241 -22.35 -7.87 -3.68
CA LYS A 241 -21.09 -8.58 -3.43
C LYS A 241 -20.90 -9.75 -4.42
N TYR A 242 -21.83 -10.70 -4.45
CA TYR A 242 -21.62 -11.97 -5.19
C TYR A 242 -21.98 -11.93 -6.67
N LYS A 243 -22.91 -11.06 -7.09
CA LYS A 243 -23.35 -11.00 -8.50
C LYS A 243 -22.75 -9.81 -9.25
N LYS A 244 -22.42 -8.72 -8.57
CA LYS A 244 -21.91 -7.49 -9.17
C LYS A 244 -20.40 -7.36 -9.00
N PHE A 245 -19.95 -7.11 -7.77
CA PHE A 245 -18.55 -6.88 -7.45
C PHE A 245 -17.66 -8.09 -7.84
N ALA A 246 -18.08 -9.31 -7.52
CA ALA A 246 -17.33 -10.52 -7.85
C ALA A 246 -17.24 -10.87 -9.34
N LYS A 247 -18.21 -10.46 -10.15
CA LYS A 247 -18.34 -10.94 -11.54
C LYS A 247 -17.98 -9.89 -12.57
N ASP A 248 -18.33 -8.63 -12.31
CA ASP A 248 -18.23 -7.54 -13.28
C ASP A 248 -16.91 -6.76 -13.17
N LEU A 249 -16.16 -6.96 -12.09
CA LEU A 249 -14.76 -6.52 -11.97
C LEU A 249 -13.81 -7.61 -12.45
N TRP A 250 -12.94 -7.27 -13.40
CA TRP A 250 -11.95 -8.16 -13.98
C TRP A 250 -11.00 -8.70 -12.92
N THR A 251 -10.49 -7.82 -12.06
CA THR A 251 -9.49 -8.16 -11.04
C THR A 251 -10.08 -9.12 -10.00
N VAL A 252 -11.28 -8.82 -9.50
CA VAL A 252 -11.96 -9.67 -8.52
C VAL A 252 -12.37 -10.99 -9.14
N GLY A 253 -13.03 -10.96 -10.31
CA GLY A 253 -13.48 -12.16 -10.98
C GLY A 253 -12.33 -13.11 -11.36
N ALA A 254 -11.21 -12.57 -11.83
CA ALA A 254 -10.00 -13.35 -12.10
C ALA A 254 -9.42 -13.96 -10.81
N ALA A 255 -9.32 -13.15 -9.74
CA ALA A 255 -8.77 -13.61 -8.47
C ALA A 255 -9.62 -14.72 -7.81
N LEU A 256 -10.95 -14.66 -7.95
CA LEU A 256 -11.85 -15.70 -7.41
C LEU A 256 -11.83 -16.98 -8.25
N LYS A 257 -11.69 -16.89 -9.58
CA LYS A 257 -11.72 -18.05 -10.50
C LYS A 257 -10.39 -18.78 -10.65
N THR A 258 -9.27 -18.11 -10.45
CA THR A 258 -7.92 -18.70 -10.61
C THR A 258 -7.71 -19.93 -9.73
N ARG A 259 -6.84 -20.86 -10.13
CA ARG A 259 -6.41 -22.00 -9.29
C ARG A 259 -5.12 -21.72 -8.52
N ASP A 260 -4.57 -20.52 -8.64
CA ASP A 260 -3.34 -20.12 -7.96
C ASP A 260 -3.51 -20.23 -6.43
N PRO A 261 -2.70 -21.06 -5.74
CA PRO A 261 -2.76 -21.21 -4.29
C PRO A 261 -2.42 -19.91 -3.54
N ASP A 262 -1.69 -18.97 -4.14
CA ASP A 262 -1.32 -17.72 -3.48
C ASP A 262 -2.53 -16.79 -3.27
N LEU A 263 -3.59 -16.97 -4.07
CA LEU A 263 -4.86 -16.25 -3.90
C LEU A 263 -5.83 -16.96 -2.95
N ALA A 264 -5.44 -18.07 -2.30
CA ALA A 264 -6.29 -18.75 -1.33
C ALA A 264 -6.65 -17.85 -0.13
N LYS A 265 -5.69 -17.06 0.37
CA LYS A 265 -5.94 -16.08 1.45
C LYS A 265 -6.91 -14.99 1.02
N TYR A 266 -6.73 -14.44 -0.18
CA TYR A 266 -7.64 -13.43 -0.72
C TYR A 266 -9.08 -13.97 -0.83
N LYS A 267 -9.25 -15.20 -1.34
CA LYS A 267 -10.57 -15.85 -1.45
C LYS A 267 -11.24 -16.08 -0.10
N MET A 268 -10.46 -16.50 0.90
CA MET A 268 -10.96 -16.63 2.28
C MET A 268 -11.41 -15.28 2.82
N HIS A 269 -10.56 -14.26 2.73
CA HIS A 269 -10.90 -12.90 3.17
C HIS A 269 -12.14 -12.37 2.45
N TYR A 270 -12.25 -12.56 1.13
CA TYR A 270 -13.40 -12.16 0.34
C TYR A 270 -14.69 -12.88 0.78
N ARG A 271 -14.63 -14.18 1.04
CA ARG A 271 -15.80 -14.93 1.52
C ARG A 271 -16.26 -14.38 2.87
N ASP A 272 -15.32 -14.11 3.76
CA ASP A 272 -15.59 -13.72 5.14
C ASP A 272 -15.79 -12.19 5.31
N SER A 273 -15.66 -11.41 4.24
CA SER A 273 -15.80 -9.96 4.28
C SER A 273 -17.26 -9.51 4.40
N ASP A 274 -17.48 -8.34 4.99
CA ASP A 274 -18.80 -7.74 5.05
C ASP A 274 -19.26 -7.21 3.67
N ALA A 275 -20.52 -7.45 3.32
CA ALA A 275 -21.11 -7.02 2.06
C ALA A 275 -21.45 -5.52 2.07
N GLU A 276 -21.82 -4.97 3.23
CA GLU A 276 -22.12 -3.54 3.39
C GLU A 276 -20.85 -2.72 3.23
N GLU A 277 -19.74 -3.13 3.86
CA GLU A 277 -18.43 -2.51 3.69
C GLU A 277 -17.95 -2.54 2.22
N ILE A 278 -18.14 -3.66 1.49
CA ILE A 278 -17.84 -3.71 0.04
C ILE A 278 -18.68 -2.70 -0.74
N TYR A 279 -19.99 -2.68 -0.51
CA TYR A 279 -20.91 -1.80 -1.22
C TYR A 279 -20.55 -0.32 -1.00
N THR A 280 -20.44 0.08 0.27
CA THR A 280 -20.12 1.46 0.68
C THR A 280 -18.76 1.91 0.16
N THR A 281 -17.75 1.03 0.18
CA THR A 281 -16.41 1.35 -0.38
C THR A 281 -16.48 1.56 -1.90
N VAL A 282 -17.16 0.69 -2.64
CA VAL A 282 -17.27 0.82 -4.11
C VAL A 282 -18.07 2.06 -4.49
N ASP A 283 -19.18 2.33 -3.79
CA ASP A 283 -19.99 3.54 -3.99
C ASP A 283 -19.18 4.81 -3.70
N GLY A 284 -18.41 4.82 -2.61
CA GLY A 284 -17.48 5.90 -2.26
C GLY A 284 -16.45 6.17 -3.37
N ILE A 285 -15.81 5.11 -3.89
CA ILE A 285 -14.84 5.23 -4.99
C ILE A 285 -15.49 5.84 -6.24
N ILE A 286 -16.71 5.39 -6.60
CA ILE A 286 -17.42 5.89 -7.79
C ILE A 286 -17.77 7.38 -7.63
N LYS A 287 -18.32 7.77 -6.46
CA LYS A 287 -18.67 9.16 -6.17
C LYS A 287 -17.44 10.06 -6.18
N ALA A 288 -16.34 9.62 -5.58
CA ALA A 288 -15.09 10.37 -5.57
C ALA A 288 -14.52 10.53 -6.99
N ALA A 289 -14.59 9.48 -7.82
CA ALA A 289 -14.16 9.54 -9.22
C ALA A 289 -14.98 10.54 -10.04
N GLN A 290 -16.30 10.55 -9.85
CA GLN A 290 -17.21 11.51 -10.49
C GLN A 290 -16.91 12.93 -10.05
N HIS A 291 -16.74 13.14 -8.74
CA HIS A 291 -16.40 14.45 -8.20
C HIS A 291 -15.07 14.97 -8.76
N TYR A 292 -14.03 14.13 -8.81
CA TYR A 292 -12.75 14.47 -9.42
C TYR A 292 -12.92 14.83 -10.91
N ALA A 293 -13.64 14.01 -11.68
CA ALA A 293 -13.88 14.26 -13.10
C ALA A 293 -14.66 15.55 -13.36
N GLU A 294 -15.54 15.96 -12.44
CA GLU A 294 -16.30 17.21 -12.55
C GLU A 294 -15.49 18.45 -12.14
N THR A 295 -14.60 18.31 -11.15
CA THR A 295 -13.88 19.45 -10.55
C THR A 295 -12.50 19.70 -11.16
N GLU A 296 -11.80 18.64 -11.58
CA GLU A 296 -10.39 18.71 -11.98
C GLU A 296 -10.17 18.58 -13.50
N ARG A 297 -11.21 18.20 -14.27
CA ARG A 297 -11.13 18.01 -15.74
C ARG A 297 -10.49 19.17 -16.50
N GLU A 298 -10.75 20.41 -16.08
CA GLU A 298 -10.25 21.62 -16.75
C GLU A 298 -9.07 22.27 -16.02
N ARG A 299 -8.67 21.73 -14.86
CA ARG A 299 -7.65 22.34 -14.00
C ARG A 299 -6.26 21.78 -14.21
N ILE A 300 -6.15 20.54 -14.70
CA ILE A 300 -4.88 19.83 -14.80
C ILE A 300 -4.29 19.98 -16.21
N ASP A 301 -3.13 20.63 -16.31
CA ASP A 301 -2.32 20.69 -17.54
C ASP A 301 -1.43 19.44 -17.65
N TYR A 302 -2.03 18.32 -18.05
CA TYR A 302 -1.35 17.02 -18.15
C TYR A 302 -0.02 17.03 -18.94
N PRO A 303 0.11 17.75 -20.07
CA PRO A 303 1.40 17.90 -20.76
C PRO A 303 2.52 18.57 -19.94
N HIS A 304 2.20 19.40 -18.95
CA HIS A 304 3.18 20.25 -18.25
C HIS A 304 3.18 20.06 -16.72
N LEU A 305 2.88 18.87 -16.22
CA LEU A 305 2.95 18.58 -14.77
C LEU A 305 4.37 18.75 -14.23
N ALA A 306 4.53 19.62 -13.24
CA ALA A 306 5.79 19.87 -12.54
C ALA A 306 6.02 18.87 -11.41
N SER A 307 4.95 18.32 -10.81
CA SER A 307 5.02 17.41 -9.67
C SER A 307 3.90 16.36 -9.66
N ILE A 308 4.05 15.33 -8.82
CA ILE A 308 2.98 14.35 -8.57
C ILE A 308 1.74 15.03 -7.98
N ALA A 309 1.93 16.04 -7.13
CA ALA A 309 0.84 16.75 -6.46
C ALA A 309 -0.08 17.48 -7.45
N ASP A 310 0.42 17.85 -8.64
CA ASP A 310 -0.36 18.51 -9.69
C ASP A 310 -1.47 17.61 -10.28
N LEU A 311 -1.47 16.31 -9.94
CA LEU A 311 -2.54 15.38 -10.26
C LEU A 311 -3.74 15.48 -9.31
N HIS A 312 -3.62 16.17 -8.16
CA HIS A 312 -4.70 16.33 -7.17
C HIS A 312 -5.38 15.01 -6.74
N MET A 313 -4.59 13.93 -6.59
CA MET A 313 -5.11 12.58 -6.28
C MET A 313 -5.20 12.25 -4.78
N ASP A 314 -4.99 13.23 -3.89
CA ASP A 314 -4.98 13.04 -2.43
C ASP A 314 -6.29 12.45 -1.87
N PHE A 315 -7.41 12.66 -2.57
CA PHE A 315 -8.71 12.07 -2.23
C PHE A 315 -8.66 10.53 -2.16
N LEU A 316 -7.67 9.90 -2.82
CA LEU A 316 -7.49 8.46 -2.78
C LEU A 316 -7.02 7.95 -1.40
N ASP A 317 -6.56 8.82 -0.52
CA ASP A 317 -6.17 8.45 0.84
C ASP A 317 -7.28 8.68 1.87
N GLU A 318 -8.45 9.17 1.45
CA GLU A 318 -9.61 9.40 2.32
C GLU A 318 -10.23 8.10 2.86
N ASP A 319 -10.80 8.19 4.07
CA ASP A 319 -11.54 7.09 4.69
C ASP A 319 -12.71 6.65 3.79
N GLY A 320 -12.83 5.34 3.56
CA GLY A 320 -13.85 4.76 2.66
C GLY A 320 -13.37 4.52 1.22
N MET A 321 -12.15 4.95 0.86
CA MET A 321 -11.56 4.61 -0.44
C MET A 321 -10.82 3.27 -0.44
N PHE A 322 -10.66 2.63 0.71
CA PHE A 322 -9.89 1.41 0.91
C PHE A 322 -10.65 0.43 1.80
N MET A 323 -10.64 -0.86 1.41
CA MET A 323 -11.13 -1.95 2.24
C MET A 323 -10.02 -2.95 2.47
N ASN A 324 -9.63 -3.13 3.72
CA ASN A 324 -8.46 -3.95 4.06
C ASN A 324 -8.58 -5.38 3.53
N ARG A 325 -7.52 -5.86 2.86
CA ARG A 325 -7.41 -7.19 2.24
C ARG A 325 -8.35 -7.48 1.07
N ILE A 326 -9.36 -6.64 0.83
CA ILE A 326 -10.33 -6.84 -0.25
C ILE A 326 -10.10 -5.82 -1.37
N ILE A 327 -10.18 -4.52 -1.08
CA ILE A 327 -10.14 -3.44 -2.08
C ILE A 327 -8.85 -2.63 -1.89
N GLY A 328 -7.80 -3.05 -2.59
CA GLY A 328 -6.55 -2.29 -2.76
C GLY A 328 -6.48 -1.57 -4.11
N PHE A 329 -5.35 -0.94 -4.41
CA PHE A 329 -5.19 -0.12 -5.62
C PHE A 329 -5.40 -0.86 -6.94
N GLY A 330 -5.20 -2.19 -7.01
CA GLY A 330 -5.55 -2.97 -8.20
C GLY A 330 -7.04 -2.85 -8.56
N ILE A 331 -7.93 -3.06 -7.59
CA ILE A 331 -9.38 -2.97 -7.80
C ILE A 331 -9.84 -1.52 -7.92
N ARG A 332 -9.30 -0.63 -7.08
CA ARG A 332 -9.64 0.80 -7.11
C ARG A 332 -9.30 1.41 -8.47
N SER A 333 -8.08 1.20 -8.95
CA SER A 333 -7.64 1.71 -10.25
C SER A 333 -8.45 1.13 -11.41
N GLU A 334 -8.92 -0.12 -11.31
CA GLU A 334 -9.86 -0.67 -12.29
C GLU A 334 -11.17 0.12 -12.34
N ILE A 335 -11.79 0.38 -11.18
CA ILE A 335 -13.04 1.14 -11.08
C ILE A 335 -12.84 2.55 -11.65
N LEU A 336 -11.79 3.24 -11.19
CA LEU A 336 -11.45 4.61 -11.61
C LEU A 336 -11.21 4.69 -13.13
N HIS A 337 -10.35 3.82 -13.66
CA HIS A 337 -9.97 3.81 -15.07
C HIS A 337 -11.13 3.43 -15.99
N ARG A 338 -11.93 2.44 -15.61
CA ARG A 338 -13.05 2.00 -16.45
C ARG A 338 -14.17 3.04 -16.46
N TYR A 339 -14.29 3.89 -15.43
CA TYR A 339 -15.17 5.07 -15.48
C TYR A 339 -14.59 6.20 -16.31
N PHE A 340 -13.35 6.60 -16.01
CA PHE A 340 -12.73 7.77 -16.60
C PHE A 340 -11.30 7.46 -17.10
N PRO A 341 -11.18 6.79 -18.25
CA PRO A 341 -9.88 6.45 -18.83
C PRO A 341 -9.05 7.67 -19.29
N ALA A 342 -9.65 8.87 -19.27
CA ALA A 342 -8.98 10.14 -19.48
C ALA A 342 -8.07 10.54 -18.29
N TYR A 343 -8.47 10.20 -17.06
CA TYR A 343 -7.88 10.74 -15.83
C TYR A 343 -7.13 9.71 -14.99
N PHE A 344 -7.56 8.45 -15.05
CA PHE A 344 -7.05 7.42 -14.15
C PHE A 344 -6.39 6.30 -14.94
N PRO A 345 -5.08 6.05 -14.74
CA PRO A 345 -4.45 4.85 -15.26
C PRO A 345 -4.84 3.62 -14.45
N ILE A 346 -4.94 2.48 -15.12
CA ILE A 346 -5.21 1.22 -14.45
C ILE A 346 -3.90 0.57 -13.98
N MET A 347 -3.80 0.26 -12.70
CA MET A 347 -2.63 -0.39 -12.11
C MET A 347 -2.90 -1.88 -12.01
N THR A 348 -2.60 -2.61 -13.09
CA THR A 348 -2.75 -4.06 -13.16
C THR A 348 -1.41 -4.78 -13.05
N GLN A 349 -1.42 -6.09 -12.79
CA GLN A 349 -0.20 -6.91 -12.85
C GLN A 349 0.53 -6.75 -14.21
N PRO A 350 -0.13 -6.85 -15.39
CA PRO A 350 0.50 -6.52 -16.68
C PRO A 350 1.19 -5.16 -16.69
N ASN A 351 0.51 -4.09 -16.25
CA ASN A 351 1.08 -2.75 -16.34
C ASN A 351 2.28 -2.56 -15.40
N LEU A 352 2.25 -3.15 -14.20
CA LEU A 352 3.41 -3.17 -13.30
C LEU A 352 4.61 -3.92 -13.91
N TRP A 353 4.37 -5.06 -14.55
CA TRP A 353 5.43 -5.80 -15.24
C TRP A 353 5.99 -5.05 -16.45
N ALA A 354 5.14 -4.45 -17.28
CA ALA A 354 5.59 -3.62 -18.40
C ALA A 354 6.46 -2.47 -17.91
N MET A 355 6.07 -1.82 -16.81
CA MET A 355 6.87 -0.76 -16.20
C MET A 355 8.20 -1.25 -15.63
N TYR A 356 8.26 -2.45 -15.07
CA TYR A 356 9.53 -3.07 -14.68
C TYR A 356 10.51 -3.21 -15.87
N PHE A 357 10.04 -3.64 -17.04
CA PHE A 357 10.89 -3.74 -18.23
C PHE A 357 11.24 -2.40 -18.87
N ILE A 358 10.38 -1.37 -18.71
CA ILE A 358 10.69 0.00 -19.13
C ILE A 358 11.70 0.65 -18.18
N TYR A 359 11.63 0.34 -16.89
CA TYR A 359 12.38 0.99 -15.83
C TYR A 359 12.78 -0.03 -14.76
N GLU A 360 13.88 -0.74 -15.03
CA GLU A 360 14.42 -1.78 -14.13
C GLU A 360 15.08 -1.19 -12.89
N ARG A 361 15.33 0.13 -12.88
CA ARG A 361 16.01 0.81 -11.79
C ARG A 361 15.18 0.71 -10.50
N ASP A 362 15.86 0.32 -9.42
CA ASP A 362 15.33 0.24 -8.05
C ASP A 362 14.18 -0.77 -7.83
N ASN A 363 13.88 -1.63 -8.82
CA ASN A 363 12.85 -2.68 -8.74
C ASN A 363 11.49 -2.16 -8.26
N GLU A 364 11.15 -0.90 -8.59
CA GLU A 364 10.00 -0.18 -8.01
C GLU A 364 8.66 -0.91 -8.22
N PHE A 365 8.49 -1.56 -9.37
CA PHE A 365 7.22 -2.18 -9.79
C PHE A 365 7.10 -3.67 -9.43
N ILE A 366 8.17 -4.27 -8.90
CA ILE A 366 8.20 -5.67 -8.49
C ILE A 366 8.53 -5.80 -7.00
N THR A 367 8.32 -6.99 -6.47
CA THR A 367 8.70 -7.36 -5.11
C THR A 367 9.22 -8.79 -5.09
N VAL A 368 10.06 -9.13 -4.12
CA VAL A 368 10.55 -10.50 -3.94
C VAL A 368 9.73 -11.15 -2.84
N GLU A 369 9.02 -12.22 -3.19
CA GLU A 369 8.25 -13.01 -2.23
C GLU A 369 9.06 -14.20 -1.77
N ASN A 370 9.13 -14.42 -0.45
CA ASN A 370 9.88 -15.50 0.17
C ASN A 370 8.95 -16.44 0.95
N ARG A 371 9.10 -17.75 0.73
CA ARG A 371 8.52 -18.81 1.55
C ARG A 371 9.61 -19.42 2.42
N THR A 372 9.82 -18.83 3.60
CA THR A 372 10.86 -19.22 4.57
C THR A 372 10.81 -20.72 4.91
N ARG A 373 9.61 -21.29 5.08
CA ARG A 373 9.43 -22.71 5.43
C ARG A 373 9.90 -23.67 4.34
N THR A 374 9.72 -23.31 3.07
CA THR A 374 10.08 -24.18 1.94
C THR A 374 11.39 -23.77 1.28
N LYS A 375 12.07 -22.71 1.78
CA LYS A 375 13.23 -22.08 1.13
C LYS A 375 13.00 -21.82 -0.34
N LYS A 376 11.88 -21.17 -0.65
CA LYS A 376 11.55 -20.79 -2.03
C LYS A 376 11.38 -19.29 -2.13
N MET A 377 11.77 -18.73 -3.25
CA MET A 377 11.51 -17.35 -3.60
C MET A 377 10.89 -17.23 -4.99
N ARG A 378 10.25 -16.10 -5.26
CA ARG A 378 9.84 -15.69 -6.59
C ARG A 378 9.84 -14.18 -6.70
N VAL A 379 9.83 -13.67 -7.92
CA VAL A 379 9.52 -12.26 -8.18
C VAL A 379 8.02 -12.13 -8.43
N SER A 380 7.43 -11.15 -7.77
CA SER A 380 6.02 -10.78 -7.89
C SER A 380 5.90 -9.29 -8.17
N HIS A 381 4.69 -8.82 -8.32
CA HIS A 381 4.39 -7.43 -8.67
C HIS A 381 4.12 -6.62 -7.40
N ASN A 382 4.52 -5.35 -7.40
CA ASN A 382 4.40 -4.48 -6.23
C ASN A 382 3.00 -3.83 -6.15
N TRP A 383 2.03 -4.54 -5.58
CA TRP A 383 0.69 -3.97 -5.32
C TRP A 383 0.67 -2.77 -4.36
N GLN A 384 1.76 -2.53 -3.63
CA GLN A 384 1.90 -1.43 -2.69
C GLN A 384 2.58 -0.21 -3.33
N TYR A 385 2.78 -0.22 -4.65
CA TYR A 385 3.33 0.92 -5.36
C TYR A 385 2.37 2.13 -5.27
N PRO A 386 2.86 3.35 -4.94
CA PRO A 386 2.01 4.53 -4.81
C PRO A 386 1.31 4.85 -6.12
N TYR A 387 -0.01 4.99 -6.05
CA TYR A 387 -0.84 5.10 -7.24
C TYR A 387 -0.71 6.47 -7.93
N ASP A 388 -0.53 7.54 -7.16
CA ASP A 388 -0.23 8.89 -7.63
C ASP A 388 1.10 8.96 -8.41
N ARG A 389 2.17 8.33 -7.89
CA ARG A 389 3.45 8.16 -8.58
C ARG A 389 3.27 7.34 -9.85
N PHE A 390 2.55 6.22 -9.78
CA PHE A 390 2.20 5.44 -10.96
C PHE A 390 1.48 6.29 -12.00
N ALA A 391 0.50 7.09 -11.58
CA ALA A 391 -0.28 7.95 -12.47
C ALA A 391 0.57 9.02 -13.13
N TYR A 392 1.51 9.62 -12.39
CA TYR A 392 2.49 10.56 -12.95
C TYR A 392 3.38 9.90 -14.02
N LEU A 393 3.88 8.70 -13.77
CA LEU A 393 4.68 7.97 -14.77
C LEU A 393 3.85 7.59 -16.00
N MET A 394 2.60 7.18 -15.80
CA MET A 394 1.69 6.91 -16.92
C MET A 394 1.37 8.18 -17.70
N ASN A 395 1.34 9.35 -17.03
CA ASN A 395 1.14 10.64 -17.67
C ASN A 395 2.28 10.97 -18.64
N VAL A 396 3.53 10.69 -18.24
CA VAL A 396 4.70 10.84 -19.13
C VAL A 396 4.53 9.97 -20.37
N ILE A 397 4.22 8.69 -20.21
CA ILE A 397 4.01 7.76 -21.34
C ILE A 397 2.83 8.20 -22.21
N ALA A 398 1.74 8.67 -21.62
CA ALA A 398 0.58 9.15 -22.36
C ALA A 398 0.92 10.35 -23.26
N SER A 399 1.64 11.33 -22.73
CA SER A 399 2.09 12.51 -23.49
C SER A 399 3.02 12.12 -24.64
N GLU A 400 3.93 11.18 -24.40
CA GLU A 400 4.81 10.63 -25.43
C GLU A 400 4.03 9.88 -26.52
N LEU A 401 3.07 9.02 -26.16
CA LEU A 401 2.22 8.35 -27.14
C LEU A 401 1.48 9.37 -28.02
N THR A 402 0.92 10.43 -27.45
CA THR A 402 0.30 11.51 -28.24
C THR A 402 1.28 12.12 -29.24
N SER A 403 2.52 12.39 -28.81
CA SER A 403 3.58 12.93 -29.68
C SER A 403 3.99 11.94 -30.79
N TRP A 404 4.22 10.68 -30.44
CA TRP A 404 4.67 9.66 -31.38
C TRP A 404 3.61 9.33 -32.43
N PHE A 405 2.34 9.16 -32.04
CA PHE A 405 1.25 9.01 -33.02
C PHE A 405 1.05 10.29 -33.86
N GLY A 406 1.22 11.46 -33.23
CA GLY A 406 1.16 12.75 -33.90
C GLY A 406 2.19 12.91 -35.02
N ALA A 407 3.40 12.34 -34.86
CA ALA A 407 4.43 12.33 -35.90
C ALA A 407 4.01 11.62 -37.20
N TYR A 408 3.03 10.70 -37.12
CA TYR A 408 2.41 10.03 -38.27
C TYR A 408 1.09 10.70 -38.72
N GLY A 409 0.76 11.87 -38.16
CA GLY A 409 -0.46 12.61 -38.45
C GLY A 409 -1.72 11.99 -37.84
N ILE A 410 -1.58 11.23 -36.76
CA ILE A 410 -2.69 10.57 -36.05
C ILE A 410 -2.96 11.34 -34.76
N THR A 411 -4.20 11.82 -34.61
CA THR A 411 -4.65 12.48 -33.38
C THR A 411 -5.35 11.45 -32.49
N LEU A 412 -4.84 11.27 -31.28
CA LEU A 412 -5.45 10.39 -30.28
C LEU A 412 -6.61 11.09 -29.57
N ASN A 413 -7.72 10.39 -29.34
CA ASN A 413 -8.83 10.91 -28.53
C ASN A 413 -8.39 11.13 -27.06
N PRO A 414 -8.41 12.37 -26.53
CA PRO A 414 -7.96 12.66 -25.17
C PRO A 414 -8.79 11.96 -24.09
N GLU A 415 -10.06 11.61 -24.36
CA GLU A 415 -10.91 10.90 -23.40
C GLU A 415 -10.43 9.47 -23.14
N TYR A 416 -9.53 8.93 -23.97
CA TYR A 416 -8.99 7.57 -23.87
C TYR A 416 -7.50 7.55 -23.53
N ARG A 417 -6.96 8.67 -23.06
CA ARG A 417 -5.53 8.89 -22.80
C ARG A 417 -4.83 7.75 -22.07
N PHE A 418 -5.28 7.39 -20.86
CA PHE A 418 -4.69 6.27 -20.13
C PHE A 418 -5.15 4.91 -20.64
N GLY A 419 -6.24 4.87 -21.42
CA GLY A 419 -6.63 3.69 -22.17
C GLY A 419 -5.55 3.28 -23.19
N TYR A 420 -4.95 4.24 -23.90
CA TYR A 420 -3.83 3.98 -24.80
C TYR A 420 -2.59 3.49 -24.06
N VAL A 421 -2.28 4.10 -22.91
CA VAL A 421 -1.17 3.64 -22.05
C VAL A 421 -1.37 2.18 -21.66
N ASN A 422 -2.56 1.83 -21.18
CA ASN A 422 -2.90 0.45 -20.84
C ASN A 422 -2.73 -0.51 -22.03
N LYS A 423 -3.16 -0.12 -23.23
CA LYS A 423 -3.00 -0.93 -24.45
C LYS A 423 -1.54 -1.09 -24.86
N PHE A 424 -0.76 -0.01 -24.77
CA PHE A 424 0.67 -0.02 -25.06
C PHE A 424 1.45 -0.91 -24.09
N LEU A 425 1.26 -0.73 -22.78
CA LEU A 425 1.90 -1.54 -21.75
C LEU A 425 1.49 -3.02 -21.84
N SER A 426 0.24 -3.31 -22.22
CA SER A 426 -0.20 -4.69 -22.48
C SER A 426 0.61 -5.35 -23.61
N LYS A 427 0.99 -4.62 -24.67
CA LYS A 427 1.84 -5.15 -25.75
C LYS A 427 3.26 -5.46 -25.29
N ILE A 428 3.82 -4.63 -24.41
CA ILE A 428 5.14 -4.88 -23.78
C ILE A 428 5.06 -6.12 -22.88
N THR A 429 3.98 -6.26 -22.11
CA THR A 429 3.74 -7.45 -21.28
C THR A 429 3.65 -8.72 -22.13
N ASP A 430 2.91 -8.66 -23.25
CA ASP A 430 2.77 -9.79 -24.18
C ASP A 430 4.13 -10.19 -24.78
N LEU A 431 4.98 -9.22 -25.11
CA LEU A 431 6.34 -9.44 -25.61
C LEU A 431 7.21 -10.18 -24.57
N HIS A 432 7.09 -9.83 -23.29
CA HIS A 432 7.87 -10.40 -22.18
C HIS A 432 7.15 -11.53 -21.42
N LYS A 433 6.10 -12.12 -22.02
CA LYS A 433 5.27 -13.12 -21.34
C LYS A 433 6.05 -14.36 -20.87
N SER A 434 7.09 -14.76 -21.59
CA SER A 434 8.00 -15.84 -21.18
C SER A 434 8.81 -15.47 -19.94
N ASP A 435 9.35 -14.26 -19.93
CA ASP A 435 10.24 -13.76 -18.89
C ASP A 435 9.47 -13.57 -17.59
N ILE A 436 8.27 -12.97 -17.68
CA ILE A 436 7.35 -12.82 -16.55
C ILE A 436 7.00 -14.20 -15.96
N ARG A 437 6.73 -15.19 -16.81
CA ARG A 437 6.42 -16.55 -16.34
C ARG A 437 7.60 -17.12 -15.56
N LEU A 438 8.81 -17.02 -16.10
CA LEU A 438 10.03 -17.51 -15.46
C LEU A 438 10.27 -16.82 -14.11
N LEU A 439 10.14 -15.50 -14.05
CA LEU A 439 10.35 -14.71 -12.83
C LEU A 439 9.30 -15.01 -11.74
N HIS A 440 8.08 -15.38 -12.15
CA HIS A 440 6.98 -15.68 -11.23
C HIS A 440 6.98 -17.13 -10.71
N GLU A 441 7.89 -17.98 -11.21
CA GLU A 441 8.05 -19.35 -10.72
C GLU A 441 8.69 -19.37 -9.33
N TRP A 442 8.20 -20.27 -8.47
CA TRP A 442 8.80 -20.52 -7.17
C TRP A 442 10.08 -21.33 -7.34
N VAL A 443 11.23 -20.65 -7.29
CA VAL A 443 12.57 -21.25 -7.34
C VAL A 443 13.12 -21.45 -5.92
N ASP A 444 14.11 -22.32 -5.77
CA ASP A 444 14.77 -22.51 -4.49
C ASP A 444 15.59 -21.24 -4.14
N SER A 445 15.47 -20.77 -2.90
CA SER A 445 16.28 -19.65 -2.38
C SER A 445 17.63 -20.21 -1.94
N GLU A 446 18.73 -19.62 -2.43
CA GLU A 446 20.11 -19.98 -2.05
C GLU A 446 20.35 -19.94 -0.53
#